data_AF-A0A6I4IQ07-F1
#
_entry.id   AF-A0A6I4IQ07-F1
#
_cell.length_a   1.000
_cell.length_b   1.000
_cell.length_c   1.000
_cell.angle_alpha   90.00
_cell.angle_beta   90.00
_cell.angle_gamma   90.00
#
_symmetry.space_group_name_H-M   'P 1'
#
loop_
_entity.id
_entity.type
_entity.pdbx_description
1 polymer ?
#
loop_
_entity_poly.entity_id
_entity_poly.type
_entity_poly.pdbx_seq_one_letter_code
_entity_poly.pdbx_strand_id
1 'polypeptide(L)'
;MQKTLLFVLLLIAAGCRKEAALAPQDDVAPMAIAEKRLATTSLTSVTANGSIPAGLPKRVAFGIEGDVSQRASFINEADYVYVYLAGDIFSNGWTTWNWPSGQYARNFLNGIGSMGKVPVFTYYNIVPARNRFQEPATINLNDAELMKKYFDDFKLLLQICKSYGKTVVIHYEPDLFGYMQMYKNDVTRRTIKVSLSNHPDVQGFSNNAKGLAQAIVSMRNKYAPNVLLGWHASQWSTGVDVIGNKYNPEEHASITANYYKSLNANFDLLFSEFSDRDAGLYQLVYGRLNSWWSMEPRADNDYLSDYDRFQRYLKKLNQDLGKKIILWQIPMGNTITASCNSTPGHYKDNRVQYFLQPVMQTGDKSKIAHYGEAGVIGFLFGWGSNDCTTYLDLRGDGVTAQNEPSDDDGGYLRKGIKDYYQKGVVTLP
;
A
#
# COMPACT_ATOMS: atom_id res chain seq x y z
N MET A 1 -12.30 -53.08 -8.97
CA MET A 1 -11.32 -52.24 -9.70
C MET A 1 -11.90 -50.85 -9.85
N GLN A 2 -11.57 -49.97 -8.90
CA GLN A 2 -12.03 -48.57 -8.83
C GLN A 2 -11.14 -47.71 -9.72
N LYS A 3 -11.73 -46.95 -10.65
CA LYS A 3 -11.06 -45.88 -11.39
C LYS A 3 -11.31 -44.55 -10.68
N THR A 4 -10.25 -43.99 -10.12
CA THR A 4 -10.23 -42.64 -9.54
C THR A 4 -10.21 -41.62 -10.66
N LEU A 5 -11.26 -40.82 -10.78
CA LEU A 5 -11.34 -39.67 -11.68
C LEU A 5 -10.85 -38.44 -10.91
N LEU A 6 -9.68 -37.91 -11.27
CA LEU A 6 -9.10 -36.72 -10.66
C LEU A 6 -9.71 -35.49 -11.37
N PHE A 7 -10.67 -34.83 -10.73
CA PHE A 7 -11.16 -33.52 -11.19
C PHE A 7 -10.16 -32.43 -10.78
N VAL A 8 -9.42 -31.90 -11.76
CA VAL A 8 -8.66 -30.66 -11.59
C VAL A 8 -9.63 -29.50 -11.78
N LEU A 9 -10.08 -28.92 -10.67
CA LEU A 9 -10.84 -27.66 -10.68
C LEU A 9 -9.84 -26.51 -10.83
N LEU A 10 -9.77 -25.92 -12.03
CA LEU A 10 -9.13 -24.62 -12.23
C LEU A 10 -10.02 -23.56 -11.56
N LEU A 11 -9.65 -23.10 -10.36
CA LEU A 11 -10.27 -21.91 -9.76
C LEU A 11 -9.64 -20.67 -10.39
N ILE A 12 -10.38 -20.03 -11.28
CA ILE A 12 -10.14 -18.63 -11.66
C ILE A 12 -10.53 -17.80 -10.43
N ALA A 13 -9.53 -17.34 -9.68
CA ALA A 13 -9.74 -16.31 -8.67
C ALA A 13 -10.15 -15.02 -9.39
N ALA A 14 -11.46 -14.80 -9.52
CA ALA A 14 -12.01 -13.49 -9.84
C ALA A 14 -11.70 -12.56 -8.66
N GLY A 15 -10.48 -12.00 -8.67
CA GLY A 15 -10.03 -11.02 -7.69
C GLY A 15 -10.90 -9.79 -7.78
N CYS A 16 -11.72 -9.57 -6.76
CA CYS A 16 -12.45 -8.34 -6.55
C CYS A 16 -11.41 -7.22 -6.30
N ARG A 17 -11.00 -6.54 -7.36
CA ARG A 17 -9.98 -5.48 -7.38
C ARG A 17 -10.65 -4.12 -7.48
N LYS A 18 -9.89 -3.05 -7.22
CA LYS A 18 -10.35 -1.65 -7.26
C LYS A 18 -10.81 -1.31 -8.69
N GLU A 19 -12.05 -1.64 -9.03
CA GLU A 19 -12.74 -1.04 -10.19
C GLU A 19 -12.89 0.46 -9.92
N ALA A 20 -12.75 1.23 -10.99
CA ALA A 20 -12.42 2.65 -10.97
C ALA A 20 -13.32 3.50 -10.04
N ALA A 21 -12.79 3.83 -8.87
CA ALA A 21 -13.09 5.12 -8.26
C ALA A 21 -12.22 6.15 -9.00
N LEU A 22 -12.86 7.09 -9.69
CA LEU A 22 -12.21 8.32 -10.14
C LEU A 22 -11.55 8.94 -8.90
N ALA A 23 -10.25 9.24 -8.98
CA ALA A 23 -9.67 10.21 -8.05
C ALA A 23 -10.60 11.44 -8.07
N PRO A 24 -10.91 12.05 -6.91
CA PRO A 24 -11.84 13.16 -6.85
C PRO A 24 -11.43 14.22 -7.87
N GLN A 25 -12.33 14.55 -8.80
CA GLN A 25 -12.21 15.75 -9.62
C GLN A 25 -12.08 16.95 -8.69
N ASP A 26 -11.20 17.88 -9.05
CA ASP A 26 -10.74 19.05 -8.29
C ASP A 26 -11.84 20.12 -7.99
N ASP A 27 -13.11 19.74 -7.86
CA ASP A 27 -14.24 20.66 -7.69
C ASP A 27 -14.65 20.83 -6.22
N VAL A 28 -13.66 21.01 -5.32
CA VAL A 28 -13.94 21.53 -3.97
C VAL A 28 -13.31 22.91 -3.87
N ALA A 29 -14.17 23.93 -3.76
CA ALA A 29 -13.77 25.31 -3.58
C ALA A 29 -12.70 25.44 -2.47
N PRO A 30 -11.61 26.20 -2.70
CA PRO A 30 -10.50 26.28 -1.77
C PRO A 30 -10.97 26.85 -0.42
N MET A 31 -10.77 26.08 0.66
CA MET A 31 -10.79 26.65 2.00
C MET A 31 -9.57 27.55 2.14
N ALA A 32 -9.80 28.82 2.47
CA ALA A 32 -8.74 29.78 2.74
C ALA A 32 -7.87 29.30 3.92
N ILE A 33 -6.66 28.83 3.63
CA ILE A 33 -5.60 28.63 4.61
C ILE A 33 -4.74 29.89 4.56
N ALA A 34 -4.64 30.60 5.67
CA ALA A 34 -3.80 31.78 5.78
C ALA A 34 -2.32 31.39 5.65
N GLU A 35 -1.67 31.80 4.56
CA GLU A 35 -0.24 31.63 4.35
C GLU A 35 0.53 32.46 5.38
N LYS A 36 1.16 31.78 6.35
CA LYS A 36 2.21 32.39 7.17
C LYS A 36 3.55 31.80 6.72
N ARG A 37 4.22 32.47 5.79
CA ARG A 37 5.60 32.14 5.38
C ARG A 37 6.52 32.25 6.60
N LEU A 38 6.91 31.10 7.15
CA LEU A 38 8.00 31.01 8.13
C LEU A 38 9.32 30.82 7.38
N ALA A 39 10.35 31.53 7.83
CA ALA A 39 11.68 31.51 7.23
C ALA A 39 12.30 30.10 7.26
N THR A 40 12.90 29.71 6.15
CA THR A 40 13.68 28.48 5.98
C THR A 40 14.89 28.49 6.91
N THR A 41 14.78 27.76 8.01
CA THR A 41 15.90 27.43 8.89
C THR A 41 16.67 26.25 8.30
N SER A 42 17.99 26.33 8.30
CA SER A 42 18.90 25.29 7.82
C SER A 42 18.65 23.98 8.57
N LEU A 43 18.20 22.96 7.84
CA LEU A 43 17.97 21.61 8.37
C LEU A 43 19.32 20.96 8.69
N THR A 44 19.64 20.84 9.98
CA THR A 44 20.66 19.89 10.43
C THR A 44 20.23 18.49 10.01
N SER A 45 21.18 17.68 9.53
CA SER A 45 20.98 16.29 9.13
C SER A 45 20.60 15.43 10.33
N VAL A 46 19.33 15.44 10.70
CA VAL A 46 18.75 14.53 11.69
C VAL A 46 18.31 13.26 10.96
N THR A 47 18.86 12.13 11.39
CA THR A 47 18.55 10.77 10.93
C THR A 47 17.11 10.37 11.25
N ALA A 48 16.53 9.43 10.48
CA ALA A 48 15.21 8.88 10.76
C ALA A 48 15.04 8.40 12.22
N ASN A 49 13.87 8.69 12.80
CA ASN A 49 13.47 8.27 14.14
C ASN A 49 12.82 6.87 14.11
N GLY A 50 12.66 6.30 15.31
CA GLY A 50 12.00 5.01 15.53
C GLY A 50 12.88 3.80 15.23
N SER A 51 12.64 2.70 15.95
CA SER A 51 13.27 1.41 15.67
C SER A 51 12.50 0.63 14.61
N ILE A 52 13.20 -0.21 13.86
CA ILE A 52 12.55 -1.19 12.98
C ILE A 52 11.85 -2.23 13.86
N PRO A 53 10.52 -2.46 13.70
CA PRO A 53 9.83 -3.47 14.48
C PRO A 53 10.45 -4.86 14.35
N ALA A 54 10.40 -5.63 15.44
CA ALA A 54 10.96 -6.97 15.47
C ALA A 54 10.33 -7.89 14.39
N GLY A 55 11.16 -8.72 13.77
CA GLY A 55 10.75 -9.63 12.71
C GLY A 55 10.70 -9.00 11.31
N LEU A 56 11.01 -7.71 11.17
CA LEU A 56 11.24 -7.08 9.86
C LEU A 56 12.74 -7.03 9.51
N PRO A 57 13.10 -6.99 8.21
CA PRO A 57 14.48 -6.81 7.77
C PRO A 57 15.13 -5.53 8.31
N LYS A 58 16.37 -5.61 8.81
CA LYS A 58 17.19 -4.46 9.23
C LYS A 58 17.90 -3.76 8.07
N ARG A 59 17.19 -3.65 6.94
CA ARG A 59 17.66 -3.10 5.67
C ARG A 59 16.45 -2.58 4.91
N VAL A 60 16.68 -1.69 3.94
CA VAL A 60 15.64 -1.39 2.96
C VAL A 60 15.39 -2.66 2.14
N ALA A 61 14.13 -3.09 2.13
CA ALA A 61 13.71 -4.37 1.58
C ALA A 61 12.63 -4.19 0.51
N PHE A 62 12.54 -5.15 -0.40
CA PHE A 62 11.60 -5.12 -1.52
C PHE A 62 10.51 -6.17 -1.35
N GLY A 63 9.34 -5.87 -1.88
CA GLY A 63 8.21 -6.78 -1.88
C GLY A 63 7.41 -6.72 -3.17
N ILE A 64 6.65 -7.77 -3.39
CA ILE A 64 5.79 -7.95 -4.55
C ILE A 64 4.39 -8.36 -4.11
N GLU A 65 3.39 -7.98 -4.89
CA GLU A 65 2.08 -8.60 -4.82
C GLU A 65 2.15 -10.04 -5.32
N GLY A 66 1.45 -10.99 -4.70
CA GLY A 66 1.36 -12.32 -5.30
C GLY A 66 0.53 -13.32 -4.51
N ASP A 67 -0.13 -14.20 -5.23
CA ASP A 67 -0.84 -15.35 -4.66
C ASP A 67 0.09 -16.57 -4.54
N VAL A 68 -0.08 -17.41 -3.51
CA VAL A 68 0.75 -18.62 -3.34
C VAL A 68 0.68 -19.59 -4.52
N SER A 69 -0.39 -19.55 -5.33
CA SER A 69 -0.51 -20.29 -6.59
C SER A 69 0.50 -19.85 -7.65
N GLN A 70 0.97 -18.60 -7.58
CA GLN A 70 1.94 -18.00 -8.50
C GLN A 70 3.38 -18.07 -7.98
N ARG A 71 3.62 -18.79 -6.87
CA ARG A 71 4.92 -18.81 -6.18
C ARG A 71 6.12 -19.18 -7.04
N ALA A 72 5.94 -19.96 -8.09
CA ALA A 72 7.01 -20.34 -9.01
C ALA A 72 7.53 -19.15 -9.84
N SER A 73 6.70 -18.12 -10.02
CA SER A 73 7.00 -16.91 -10.76
C SER A 73 7.40 -15.75 -9.85
N PHE A 74 7.43 -15.92 -8.53
CA PHE A 74 7.83 -14.86 -7.61
C PHE A 74 9.26 -14.39 -7.87
N ILE A 75 9.52 -13.11 -7.58
CA ILE A 75 10.88 -12.59 -7.46
C ILE A 75 11.48 -13.22 -6.19
N ASN A 76 12.42 -14.13 -6.38
CA ASN A 76 12.97 -14.96 -5.30
C ASN A 76 13.60 -14.11 -4.19
N GLU A 77 14.26 -13.02 -4.56
CA GLU A 77 14.95 -12.11 -3.66
C GLU A 77 14.02 -11.18 -2.86
N ALA A 78 12.73 -11.06 -3.22
CA ALA A 78 11.78 -10.22 -2.49
C ALA A 78 11.63 -10.68 -1.03
N ASP A 79 11.78 -9.75 -0.08
CA ASP A 79 11.64 -10.01 1.35
C ASP A 79 10.16 -10.07 1.78
N TYR A 80 9.29 -9.28 1.14
CA TYR A 80 7.85 -9.25 1.42
C TYR A 80 7.04 -9.85 0.26
N VAL A 81 5.93 -10.50 0.60
CA VAL A 81 4.86 -10.77 -0.35
C VAL A 81 3.57 -10.25 0.23
N TYR A 82 2.85 -9.45 -0.55
CA TYR A 82 1.56 -8.93 -0.13
C TYR A 82 0.41 -9.44 -0.97
N VAL A 83 -0.77 -9.50 -0.36
CA VAL A 83 -2.02 -9.74 -1.07
C VAL A 83 -3.13 -8.90 -0.46
N TYR A 84 -4.13 -8.57 -1.28
CA TYR A 84 -5.35 -7.95 -0.78
C TYR A 84 -6.25 -9.01 -0.13
N LEU A 85 -6.75 -8.70 1.06
CA LEU A 85 -7.94 -9.35 1.61
C LEU A 85 -9.10 -8.39 1.42
N ALA A 86 -9.99 -8.71 0.48
CA ALA A 86 -11.03 -7.80 -0.02
C ALA A 86 -12.31 -8.55 -0.42
N GLY A 87 -13.22 -7.85 -1.11
CA GLY A 87 -14.48 -8.39 -1.63
C GLY A 87 -15.70 -7.98 -0.82
N ASP A 88 -16.89 -8.30 -1.34
CA ASP A 88 -18.13 -8.02 -0.62
C ASP A 88 -18.25 -8.94 0.61
N ILE A 89 -18.08 -8.36 1.80
CA ILE A 89 -18.17 -9.02 3.10
C ILE A 89 -19.42 -9.90 3.24
N PHE A 90 -20.53 -9.62 2.56
CA PHE A 90 -21.77 -10.40 2.66
C PHE A 90 -21.88 -11.57 1.69
N SER A 91 -21.21 -11.54 0.54
CA SER A 91 -21.45 -12.51 -0.54
C SER A 91 -20.17 -13.16 -1.09
N ASN A 92 -19.07 -12.42 -1.18
CA ASN A 92 -17.83 -12.88 -1.81
C ASN A 92 -16.57 -12.24 -1.19
N GLY A 93 -16.56 -12.11 0.14
CA GLY A 93 -15.43 -11.57 0.89
C GLY A 93 -14.31 -12.60 1.07
N TRP A 94 -13.11 -12.14 1.42
CA TRP A 94 -11.93 -12.99 1.61
C TRP A 94 -12.12 -14.15 2.58
N THR A 95 -13.09 -14.05 3.51
CA THR A 95 -13.42 -15.12 4.44
C THR A 95 -14.00 -16.35 3.75
N THR A 96 -14.53 -16.23 2.52
CA THR A 96 -15.20 -17.33 1.81
C THR A 96 -14.45 -17.86 0.59
N TRP A 97 -13.33 -17.24 0.19
CA TRP A 97 -12.56 -17.65 -1.00
C TRP A 97 -12.11 -19.12 -0.97
N ASN A 98 -11.81 -19.64 0.22
CA ASN A 98 -11.52 -21.06 0.44
C ASN A 98 -12.23 -21.55 1.70
N TRP A 99 -12.59 -22.84 1.72
CA TRP A 99 -13.19 -23.51 2.87
C TRP A 99 -12.14 -24.24 3.73
N PRO A 100 -12.27 -24.26 5.08
CA PRO A 100 -13.25 -23.54 5.90
C PRO A 100 -13.00 -22.02 5.92
N SER A 101 -13.89 -21.24 6.52
CA SER A 101 -13.78 -19.78 6.53
C SER A 101 -12.38 -19.27 6.94
N GLY A 102 -11.83 -18.36 6.12
CA GLY A 102 -10.49 -17.80 6.25
C GLY A 102 -9.35 -18.75 5.86
N GLN A 103 -9.64 -19.90 5.24
CA GLN A 103 -8.60 -20.87 4.83
C GLN A 103 -7.60 -20.26 3.83
N TYR A 104 -8.04 -19.32 2.99
CA TYR A 104 -7.16 -18.61 2.07
C TYR A 104 -6.02 -17.90 2.83
N ALA A 105 -6.36 -17.09 3.85
CA ALA A 105 -5.37 -16.38 4.65
C ALA A 105 -4.41 -17.35 5.37
N ARG A 106 -4.91 -18.49 5.86
CA ARG A 106 -4.05 -19.54 6.45
C ARG A 106 -3.06 -20.10 5.43
N ASN A 107 -3.54 -20.43 4.23
CA ASN A 107 -2.70 -20.95 3.15
C ASN A 107 -1.64 -19.94 2.73
N PHE A 108 -2.02 -18.67 2.60
CA PHE A 108 -1.11 -17.58 2.29
C PHE A 108 -0.01 -17.45 3.35
N LEU A 109 -0.38 -17.33 4.63
CA LEU A 109 0.59 -17.19 5.73
C LEU A 109 1.58 -18.38 5.78
N ASN A 110 1.07 -19.60 5.67
CA ASN A 110 1.92 -20.80 5.69
C ASN A 110 2.81 -20.89 4.45
N GLY A 111 2.26 -20.59 3.27
CA GLY A 111 2.99 -20.61 2.01
C GLY A 111 4.13 -19.60 2.00
N ILE A 112 3.82 -18.32 2.21
CA ILE A 112 4.81 -17.24 2.23
C ILE A 112 5.83 -17.43 3.36
N GLY A 113 5.35 -17.83 4.54
CA GLY A 113 6.20 -18.13 5.69
C GLY A 113 7.18 -19.28 5.46
N SER A 114 6.79 -20.32 4.71
CA SER A 114 7.68 -21.44 4.35
C SER A 114 8.82 -21.03 3.42
N MET A 115 8.66 -19.93 2.69
CA MET A 115 9.68 -19.33 1.83
C MET A 115 10.60 -18.36 2.58
N GLY A 116 10.41 -18.17 3.89
CA GLY A 116 11.19 -17.22 4.70
C GLY A 116 10.85 -15.75 4.42
N LYS A 117 9.74 -15.47 3.74
CA LYS A 117 9.29 -14.11 3.38
C LYS A 117 8.34 -13.57 4.46
N VAL A 118 8.23 -12.25 4.55
CA VAL A 118 7.28 -11.57 5.47
C VAL A 118 5.92 -11.43 4.76
N PRO A 119 4.85 -12.06 5.27
CA PRO A 119 3.52 -11.90 4.69
C PRO A 119 2.92 -10.54 5.07
N VAL A 120 2.33 -9.88 4.07
CA VAL A 120 1.61 -8.62 4.24
C VAL A 120 0.18 -8.78 3.72
N PHE A 121 -0.80 -8.41 4.54
CA PHE A 121 -2.18 -8.29 4.09
C PHE A 121 -2.55 -6.82 3.91
N THR A 122 -2.91 -6.42 2.69
CA THR A 122 -3.66 -5.18 2.50
C THR A 122 -5.14 -5.49 2.77
N TYR A 123 -5.62 -5.06 3.93
CA TYR A 123 -6.99 -5.32 4.36
C TYR A 123 -7.92 -4.22 3.84
N TYR A 124 -8.68 -4.50 2.78
CA TYR A 124 -9.50 -3.53 2.04
C TYR A 124 -10.93 -4.06 1.85
N ASN A 125 -11.79 -3.82 2.84
CA ASN A 125 -13.10 -4.46 2.90
C ASN A 125 -14.25 -3.45 3.02
N ILE A 126 -13.97 -2.21 3.45
CA ILE A 126 -15.03 -1.21 3.61
C ILE A 126 -15.57 -0.71 2.27
N VAL A 127 -14.71 -0.40 1.29
CA VAL A 127 -15.16 0.09 -0.03
C VAL A 127 -15.96 -0.95 -0.83
N PRO A 128 -15.50 -2.21 -1.00
CA PRO A 128 -16.22 -3.20 -1.81
C PRO A 128 -17.48 -3.77 -1.13
N ALA A 129 -17.66 -3.56 0.18
CA ALA A 129 -18.79 -4.14 0.92
C ALA A 129 -20.16 -3.74 0.34
N ARG A 130 -21.09 -4.73 0.37
CA ARG A 130 -22.41 -4.71 -0.27
C ARG A 130 -22.36 -4.39 -1.78
N ASN A 131 -21.25 -4.71 -2.45
CA ASN A 131 -20.99 -4.38 -3.86
C ASN A 131 -21.18 -2.90 -4.18
N ARG A 132 -20.90 -2.00 -3.21
CA ARG A 132 -21.10 -0.55 -3.41
C ARG A 132 -19.93 0.12 -4.10
N PHE A 133 -18.70 -0.37 -3.90
CA PHE A 133 -17.46 0.17 -4.50
C PHE A 133 -17.35 1.70 -4.42
N GLN A 134 -17.77 2.28 -3.29
CA GLN A 134 -17.89 3.73 -3.13
C GLN A 134 -16.70 4.30 -2.37
N GLU A 135 -16.05 5.31 -2.97
CA GLU A 135 -15.09 6.19 -2.29
C GLU A 135 -15.58 7.65 -2.33
N PRO A 136 -15.56 8.40 -1.20
CA PRO A 136 -15.32 7.91 0.16
C PRO A 136 -16.45 6.99 0.64
N ALA A 137 -16.13 5.93 1.37
CA ALA A 137 -17.07 4.86 1.77
C ALA A 137 -18.05 5.26 2.90
N THR A 138 -18.61 6.47 2.83
CA THR A 138 -19.44 7.08 3.88
C THR A 138 -20.71 6.27 4.16
N ILE A 139 -21.31 5.67 3.13
CA ILE A 139 -22.52 4.84 3.30
C ILE A 139 -22.16 3.56 4.07
N ASN A 140 -21.06 2.89 3.70
CA ASN A 140 -20.61 1.66 4.37
C ASN A 140 -20.20 1.90 5.82
N LEU A 141 -19.47 2.99 6.08
CA LEU A 141 -19.09 3.38 7.44
C LEU A 141 -20.29 3.71 8.35
N ASN A 142 -21.41 4.13 7.77
CA ASN A 142 -22.64 4.47 8.49
C ASN A 142 -23.62 3.29 8.66
N ASP A 143 -23.28 2.11 8.17
CA ASP A 143 -24.10 0.90 8.22
C ASP A 143 -23.68 0.02 9.40
N ALA A 144 -24.52 -0.04 10.44
CA ALA A 144 -24.21 -0.76 11.68
C ALA A 144 -24.09 -2.29 11.49
N GLU A 145 -24.91 -2.87 10.61
CA GLU A 145 -24.87 -4.30 10.31
C GLU A 145 -23.57 -4.65 9.57
N LEU A 146 -23.22 -3.85 8.57
CA LEU A 146 -21.96 -3.99 7.83
C LEU A 146 -20.77 -3.84 8.77
N MET A 147 -20.74 -2.78 9.58
CA MET A 147 -19.63 -2.56 10.52
C MET A 147 -19.50 -3.68 11.54
N LYS A 148 -20.61 -4.29 11.98
CA LYS A 148 -20.57 -5.47 12.88
C LYS A 148 -19.85 -6.63 12.18
N LYS A 149 -20.27 -6.97 10.97
CA LYS A 149 -19.66 -8.06 10.19
C LYS A 149 -18.21 -7.76 9.83
N TYR A 150 -17.89 -6.51 9.55
CA TYR A 150 -16.53 -6.04 9.31
C TYR A 150 -15.61 -6.31 10.52
N PHE A 151 -16.07 -6.03 11.74
CA PHE A 151 -15.32 -6.35 12.95
C PHE A 151 -15.24 -7.86 13.21
N ASP A 152 -16.28 -8.63 12.90
CA ASP A 152 -16.25 -10.10 12.98
C ASP A 152 -15.17 -10.68 12.04
N ASP A 153 -15.14 -10.24 10.78
CA ASP A 153 -14.15 -10.68 9.79
C ASP A 153 -12.73 -10.23 10.19
N PHE A 154 -12.56 -9.00 10.69
CA PHE A 154 -11.25 -8.53 11.19
C PHE A 154 -10.76 -9.36 12.39
N LYS A 155 -11.66 -9.70 13.33
CA LYS A 155 -11.34 -10.59 14.45
C LYS A 155 -10.90 -11.97 13.98
N LEU A 156 -11.57 -12.55 12.99
CA LEU A 156 -11.18 -13.83 12.39
C LEU A 156 -9.76 -13.75 11.81
N LEU A 157 -9.43 -12.67 11.08
CA LEU A 157 -8.07 -12.46 10.55
C LEU A 157 -7.03 -12.41 11.66
N LEU A 158 -7.29 -11.65 12.73
CA LEU A 158 -6.37 -11.56 13.86
C LEU A 158 -6.15 -12.94 14.51
N GLN A 159 -7.21 -13.72 14.72
CA GLN A 159 -7.09 -15.07 15.27
C GLN A 159 -6.28 -16.02 14.35
N ILE A 160 -6.41 -15.88 13.03
CA ILE A 160 -5.60 -16.58 12.04
C ILE A 160 -4.12 -16.17 12.19
N CYS A 161 -3.83 -14.88 12.21
CA CYS A 161 -2.46 -14.37 12.37
C CYS A 161 -1.84 -14.79 13.71
N LYS A 162 -2.62 -14.81 14.79
CA LYS A 162 -2.17 -15.30 16.10
C LYS A 162 -1.80 -16.78 16.05
N SER A 163 -2.60 -17.59 15.37
CA SER A 163 -2.36 -19.02 15.21
C SER A 163 -1.13 -19.31 14.36
N TYR A 164 -0.85 -18.48 13.35
CA TYR A 164 0.38 -18.55 12.57
C TYR A 164 1.64 -18.27 13.41
N GLY A 165 1.54 -17.37 14.40
CA GLY A 165 2.54 -17.22 15.47
C GLY A 165 3.84 -16.52 15.09
N LYS A 166 4.04 -16.16 13.82
CA LYS A 166 5.18 -15.34 13.35
C LYS A 166 4.72 -13.92 13.00
N THR A 167 5.67 -13.04 12.70
CA THR A 167 5.39 -11.67 12.27
C THR A 167 4.52 -11.67 11.00
N VAL A 168 3.45 -10.88 11.03
CA VAL A 168 2.57 -10.59 9.90
C VAL A 168 2.36 -9.09 9.87
N VAL A 169 2.41 -8.47 8.69
CA VAL A 169 2.03 -7.06 8.55
C VAL A 169 0.59 -6.98 8.06
N ILE A 170 -0.25 -6.19 8.73
CA ILE A 170 -1.55 -5.80 8.20
C ILE A 170 -1.47 -4.32 7.84
N HIS A 171 -1.49 -4.06 6.54
CA HIS A 171 -1.73 -2.74 5.98
C HIS A 171 -3.24 -2.47 6.02
N TYR A 172 -3.67 -1.61 6.94
CA TYR A 172 -5.08 -1.47 7.28
C TYR A 172 -5.79 -0.42 6.42
N GLU A 173 -6.80 -0.85 5.66
CA GLU A 173 -7.74 -0.03 4.88
C GLU A 173 -7.05 1.16 4.18
N PRO A 174 -6.29 0.91 3.09
CA PRO A 174 -5.64 1.97 2.33
C PRO A 174 -6.63 3.07 1.94
N ASP A 175 -6.14 4.31 1.88
CA ASP A 175 -6.88 5.54 1.54
C ASP A 175 -8.00 5.93 2.52
N LEU A 176 -8.50 5.01 3.36
CA LEU A 176 -9.67 5.23 4.21
C LEU A 176 -9.48 6.43 5.15
N PHE A 177 -8.37 6.46 5.89
CA PHE A 177 -8.08 7.57 6.78
C PHE A 177 -7.71 8.84 6.01
N GLY A 178 -7.17 8.74 4.79
CA GLY A 178 -6.97 9.88 3.90
C GLY A 178 -8.29 10.59 3.57
N TYR A 179 -9.32 9.84 3.18
CA TYR A 179 -10.67 10.36 2.93
C TYR A 179 -11.38 10.91 4.19
N MET A 180 -11.05 10.36 5.36
CA MET A 180 -11.55 10.87 6.64
C MET A 180 -10.83 12.15 7.06
N GLN A 181 -9.52 12.25 6.83
CA GLN A 181 -8.72 13.44 7.08
C GLN A 181 -9.14 14.59 6.16
N MET A 182 -9.31 14.31 4.87
CA MET A 182 -9.75 15.31 3.89
C MET A 182 -11.10 15.94 4.30
N TYR A 183 -11.92 15.20 5.05
CA TYR A 183 -13.14 15.73 5.63
C TYR A 183 -12.88 16.55 6.89
N LYS A 184 -12.70 17.87 6.68
CA LYS A 184 -12.56 18.87 7.73
C LYS A 184 -11.34 18.69 8.63
N ASN A 185 -10.44 17.75 8.32
CA ASN A 185 -9.23 17.45 9.10
C ASN A 185 -9.50 17.21 10.59
N ASP A 186 -10.61 16.54 10.89
CA ASP A 186 -11.09 16.35 12.27
C ASP A 186 -11.65 14.93 12.44
N VAL A 187 -10.98 14.15 13.30
CA VAL A 187 -11.27 12.73 13.58
C VAL A 187 -12.67 12.50 14.18
N THR A 188 -13.36 13.55 14.61
CA THR A 188 -14.69 13.47 15.22
C THR A 188 -15.83 13.69 14.23
N ARG A 189 -15.55 14.20 13.03
CA ARG A 189 -16.59 14.70 12.09
C ARG A 189 -17.22 13.62 11.22
N ARG A 190 -16.47 12.59 10.85
CA ARG A 190 -17.01 11.46 10.09
C ARG A 190 -17.79 10.55 11.05
N THR A 191 -19.08 10.37 10.80
CA THR A 191 -19.88 9.36 11.49
C THR A 191 -19.48 7.97 11.01
N ILE A 192 -19.14 7.08 11.95
CA ILE A 192 -18.79 5.68 11.70
C ILE A 192 -19.49 4.83 12.75
N LYS A 193 -20.21 3.78 12.38
CA LYS A 193 -20.91 2.90 13.33
C LYS A 193 -19.92 1.94 14.00
N VAL A 194 -19.13 2.45 14.95
CA VAL A 194 -18.18 1.67 15.74
C VAL A 194 -18.90 0.98 16.90
N SER A 195 -19.15 1.65 18.02
CA SER A 195 -19.93 1.07 19.13
C SER A 195 -21.37 0.76 18.72
N LEU A 196 -21.95 1.57 17.82
CA LEU A 196 -23.29 1.35 17.26
C LEU A 196 -23.37 0.13 16.32
N SER A 197 -22.26 -0.51 15.96
CA SER A 197 -22.30 -1.83 15.31
C SER A 197 -22.83 -2.93 16.24
N ASN A 198 -22.86 -2.68 17.56
CA ASN A 198 -23.16 -3.68 18.59
C ASN A 198 -22.18 -4.88 18.59
N HIS A 199 -21.01 -4.76 17.97
CA HIS A 199 -19.97 -5.77 18.11
C HIS A 199 -19.32 -5.67 19.51
N PRO A 200 -19.14 -6.79 20.24
CA PRO A 200 -18.72 -6.77 21.64
C PRO A 200 -17.31 -6.21 21.86
N ASP A 201 -16.37 -6.43 20.93
CA ASP A 201 -14.99 -5.95 21.07
C ASP A 201 -14.81 -4.45 20.82
N VAL A 202 -15.86 -3.75 20.38
CA VAL A 202 -15.79 -2.31 20.06
C VAL A 202 -16.76 -1.46 20.88
N GLN A 203 -17.39 -2.07 21.88
CA GLN A 203 -18.19 -1.34 22.85
C GLN A 203 -17.33 -0.33 23.61
N GLY A 204 -17.85 0.87 23.80
CA GLY A 204 -17.15 1.97 24.49
C GLY A 204 -16.28 2.87 23.60
N PHE A 205 -16.03 2.52 22.33
CA PHE A 205 -15.37 3.43 21.39
C PHE A 205 -16.35 4.40 20.74
N SER A 206 -15.88 5.60 20.38
CA SER A 206 -16.70 6.62 19.74
C SER A 206 -17.09 6.26 18.30
N ASN A 207 -18.23 6.75 17.84
CA ASN A 207 -18.76 6.48 16.50
C ASN A 207 -18.16 7.42 15.42
N ASN A 208 -16.83 7.44 15.34
CA ASN A 208 -16.06 8.31 14.43
C ASN A 208 -14.67 7.72 14.13
N ALA A 209 -13.85 8.44 13.35
CA ALA A 209 -12.53 7.96 12.91
C ALA A 209 -11.60 7.63 14.10
N LYS A 210 -11.64 8.44 15.16
CA LYS A 210 -10.91 8.18 16.41
C LYS A 210 -11.29 6.84 17.00
N GLY A 211 -12.59 6.59 17.18
CA GLY A 211 -13.05 5.34 17.78
C GLY A 211 -12.79 4.12 16.90
N LEU A 212 -12.85 4.27 15.56
CA LEU A 212 -12.46 3.20 14.63
C LEU A 212 -10.99 2.83 14.81
N ALA A 213 -10.09 3.82 14.76
CA ALA A 213 -8.66 3.59 14.94
C ALA A 213 -8.34 2.90 16.28
N GLN A 214 -8.94 3.38 17.36
CA GLN A 214 -8.76 2.81 18.71
C GLN A 214 -9.30 1.39 18.82
N ALA A 215 -10.47 1.12 18.24
CA ALA A 215 -11.06 -0.22 18.21
C ALA A 215 -10.15 -1.23 17.50
N ILE A 216 -9.63 -0.87 16.32
CA ILE A 216 -8.77 -1.75 15.51
C ILE A 216 -7.46 -2.06 16.24
N VAL A 217 -6.80 -1.05 16.81
CA VAL A 217 -5.57 -1.25 17.61
C VAL A 217 -5.87 -2.11 18.85
N SER A 218 -6.98 -1.85 19.56
CA SER A 218 -7.40 -2.64 20.72
C SER A 218 -7.63 -4.11 20.37
N MET A 219 -8.37 -4.38 19.29
CA MET A 219 -8.61 -5.73 18.79
C MET A 219 -7.30 -6.44 18.42
N ARG A 220 -6.40 -5.77 17.70
CA ARG A 220 -5.08 -6.34 17.37
C ARG A 220 -4.31 -6.69 18.63
N ASN A 221 -4.22 -5.78 19.59
CA ASN A 221 -3.49 -6.01 20.85
C ASN A 221 -4.07 -7.19 21.62
N LYS A 222 -5.40 -7.34 21.63
CA LYS A 222 -6.10 -8.44 22.31
C LYS A 222 -5.88 -9.80 21.63
N TYR A 223 -6.04 -9.85 20.31
CA TYR A 223 -6.12 -11.13 19.60
C TYR A 223 -4.80 -11.55 18.95
N ALA A 224 -3.98 -10.62 18.46
CA ALA A 224 -2.78 -10.92 17.67
C ALA A 224 -1.63 -9.93 17.91
N PRO A 225 -1.00 -9.93 19.10
CA PRO A 225 0.13 -9.03 19.39
C PRO A 225 1.37 -9.29 18.51
N ASN A 226 1.42 -10.39 17.76
CA ASN A 226 2.46 -10.69 16.77
C ASN A 226 2.24 -9.98 15.41
N VAL A 227 1.07 -9.39 15.19
CA VAL A 227 0.78 -8.61 13.98
C VAL A 227 1.39 -7.22 14.13
N LEU A 228 2.03 -6.71 13.09
CA LEU A 228 2.38 -5.30 12.94
C LEU A 228 1.27 -4.61 12.13
N LEU A 229 0.61 -3.62 12.72
CA LEU A 229 -0.50 -2.91 12.12
C LEU A 229 0.00 -1.58 11.53
N GLY A 230 -0.20 -1.41 10.23
CA GLY A 230 0.19 -0.23 9.48
C GLY A 230 -0.98 0.74 9.26
N TRP A 231 -0.78 2.01 9.58
CA TRP A 231 -1.70 3.09 9.23
C TRP A 231 -1.29 3.74 7.91
N HIS A 232 -2.24 3.98 7.02
CA HIS A 232 -1.96 4.57 5.71
C HIS A 232 -1.99 6.10 5.74
N ALA A 233 -0.86 6.72 5.42
CA ALA A 233 -0.62 8.16 5.33
C ALA A 233 -0.64 8.62 3.86
N SER A 234 -1.83 8.98 3.38
CA SER A 234 -1.99 9.35 1.97
C SER A 234 -1.44 10.75 1.68
N GLN A 235 -0.69 10.89 0.59
CA GLN A 235 -0.03 12.17 0.23
C GLN A 235 -0.98 13.26 -0.29
N TRP A 236 -2.27 12.94 -0.41
CA TRP A 236 -3.37 13.85 -0.78
C TRP A 236 -4.37 14.09 0.36
N SER A 237 -4.13 13.50 1.54
CA SER A 237 -5.08 13.41 2.65
C SER A 237 -5.55 14.76 3.23
N THR A 238 -4.85 15.85 2.96
CA THR A 238 -5.24 17.20 3.42
C THR A 238 -6.19 17.94 2.46
N GLY A 239 -6.55 17.33 1.33
CA GLY A 239 -7.35 17.94 0.27
C GLY A 239 -6.53 18.66 -0.81
N VAL A 240 -5.21 18.63 -0.69
CA VAL A 240 -4.24 18.99 -1.74
C VAL A 240 -3.21 17.86 -1.82
N ASP A 241 -2.71 17.52 -3.01
CA ASP A 241 -1.70 16.48 -3.21
C ASP A 241 -0.28 17.06 -3.14
N VAL A 242 0.61 16.41 -2.38
CA VAL A 242 2.02 16.81 -2.24
C VAL A 242 2.70 16.95 -3.59
N ILE A 243 2.41 16.05 -4.54
CA ILE A 243 3.06 15.99 -5.85
C ILE A 243 2.26 16.78 -6.87
N GLY A 244 0.97 16.53 -7.02
CA GLY A 244 0.11 17.19 -8.00
C GLY A 244 0.04 18.70 -7.80
N ASN A 245 -0.17 19.15 -6.56
CA ASN A 245 -0.30 20.57 -6.24
C ASN A 245 1.01 21.23 -5.81
N LYS A 246 2.12 20.47 -5.74
CA LYS A 246 3.43 20.96 -5.30
C LYS A 246 3.39 21.63 -3.93
N TYR A 247 2.47 21.19 -3.06
CA TYR A 247 2.31 21.74 -1.73
C TYR A 247 3.56 21.48 -0.88
N ASN A 248 3.82 22.32 0.13
CA ASN A 248 5.01 22.17 0.97
C ASN A 248 5.00 20.80 1.68
N PRO A 249 6.02 19.95 1.45
CA PRO A 249 5.96 18.56 1.90
C PRO A 249 6.05 18.45 3.43
N GLU A 250 6.83 19.30 4.10
CA GLU A 250 6.94 19.26 5.57
C GLU A 250 5.68 19.76 6.28
N GLU A 251 5.06 20.82 5.76
CA GLU A 251 3.79 21.34 6.29
C GLU A 251 2.70 20.30 6.16
N HIS A 252 2.56 19.68 4.98
CA HIS A 252 1.59 18.60 4.76
C HIS A 252 1.83 17.43 5.72
N ALA A 253 3.08 16.95 5.83
CA ALA A 253 3.43 15.88 6.73
C ALA A 253 3.07 16.20 8.18
N SER A 254 3.29 17.44 8.62
CA SER A 254 2.95 17.90 9.98
C SER A 254 1.43 17.87 10.22
N ILE A 255 0.63 18.27 9.23
CA ILE A 255 -0.85 18.23 9.32
C ILE A 255 -1.32 16.77 9.43
N THR A 256 -0.82 15.88 8.57
CA THR A 256 -1.15 14.45 8.59
C THR A 256 -0.68 13.78 9.88
N ALA A 257 0.50 14.13 10.40
CA ALA A 257 0.99 13.63 11.68
C ALA A 257 0.12 14.08 12.86
N ASN A 258 -0.37 15.33 12.85
CA ASN A 258 -1.29 15.82 13.87
C ASN A 258 -2.66 15.14 13.81
N TYR A 259 -3.18 14.87 12.60
CA TYR A 259 -4.38 14.07 12.42
C TYR A 259 -4.19 12.67 13.02
N TYR A 260 -3.10 11.98 12.69
CA TYR A 260 -2.76 10.68 13.27
C TYR A 260 -2.70 10.72 14.81
N LYS A 261 -1.99 11.70 15.39
CA LYS A 261 -1.90 11.87 16.86
C LYS A 261 -3.28 12.04 17.50
N SER A 262 -4.20 12.75 16.84
CA SER A 262 -5.55 12.99 17.35
C SER A 262 -6.44 11.73 17.36
N LEU A 263 -6.10 10.70 16.56
CA LEU A 263 -6.74 9.38 16.65
C LEU A 263 -6.47 8.71 18.00
N ASN A 264 -5.38 9.07 18.69
CA ASN A 264 -4.97 8.46 19.96
C ASN A 264 -4.98 6.93 19.91
N ALA A 265 -4.40 6.39 18.84
CA ALA A 265 -4.30 4.97 18.53
C ALA A 265 -2.88 4.68 18.05
N ASN A 266 -2.21 3.70 18.67
CA ASN A 266 -0.80 3.41 18.41
C ASN A 266 -0.65 2.28 17.38
N PHE A 267 -0.54 2.65 16.11
CA PHE A 267 -0.11 1.75 15.02
C PHE A 267 1.42 1.56 15.06
N ASP A 268 1.94 0.46 14.52
CA ASP A 268 3.38 0.15 14.61
C ASP A 268 4.16 0.69 13.41
N LEU A 269 3.49 0.79 12.26
CA LEU A 269 4.06 1.19 10.98
C LEU A 269 3.21 2.28 10.33
N LEU A 270 3.84 2.99 9.40
CA LEU A 270 3.14 3.81 8.41
C LEU A 270 3.21 3.09 7.06
N PHE A 271 2.13 3.23 6.29
CA PHE A 271 2.11 3.00 4.86
C PHE A 271 1.93 4.33 4.15
N SER A 272 2.46 4.47 2.94
CA SER A 272 2.22 5.61 2.06
C SER A 272 2.46 5.17 0.62
N GLU A 273 1.96 5.92 -0.34
CA GLU A 273 1.74 5.47 -1.71
C GLU A 273 2.39 6.35 -2.76
N PHE A 274 2.77 5.69 -3.85
CA PHE A 274 3.19 6.38 -5.06
C PHE A 274 2.01 6.53 -6.03
N SER A 275 1.45 5.40 -6.44
CA SER A 275 0.29 5.31 -7.32
C SER A 275 -0.18 3.87 -7.38
N ASP A 276 -1.47 3.65 -7.55
CA ASP A 276 -2.03 2.31 -7.73
C ASP A 276 -1.92 1.82 -9.19
N ARG A 277 -1.60 2.69 -10.15
CA ARG A 277 -1.57 2.33 -11.58
C ARG A 277 -0.39 2.94 -12.32
N ASP A 278 0.05 2.27 -13.38
CA ASP A 278 1.11 2.79 -14.24
C ASP A 278 0.74 4.16 -14.83
N ALA A 279 1.71 5.06 -14.88
CA ALA A 279 1.53 6.41 -15.40
C ALA A 279 0.99 6.40 -16.84
N GLY A 280 1.48 5.48 -17.67
CA GLY A 280 1.00 5.29 -19.04
C GLY A 280 -0.46 4.84 -19.13
N LEU A 281 -0.92 3.97 -18.22
CA LEU A 281 -2.32 3.56 -18.16
C LEU A 281 -3.20 4.74 -17.76
N TYR A 282 -2.80 5.49 -16.73
CA TYR A 282 -3.51 6.70 -16.33
C TYR A 282 -3.63 7.72 -17.47
N GLN A 283 -2.55 7.93 -18.22
CA GLN A 283 -2.51 8.88 -19.30
C GLN A 283 -3.38 8.44 -20.49
N LEU A 284 -3.25 7.19 -20.93
CA LEU A 284 -3.83 6.71 -22.18
C LEU A 284 -5.28 6.22 -22.03
N VAL A 285 -5.62 5.64 -20.89
CA VAL A 285 -6.96 5.06 -20.65
C VAL A 285 -7.85 6.01 -19.87
N TYR A 286 -7.29 6.71 -18.88
CA TYR A 286 -8.06 7.58 -17.98
C TYR A 286 -7.91 9.08 -18.28
N GLY A 287 -7.11 9.45 -19.29
CA GLY A 287 -6.90 10.85 -19.68
C GLY A 287 -6.18 11.71 -18.64
N ARG A 288 -5.54 11.11 -17.63
CA ARG A 288 -4.83 11.84 -16.56
C ARG A 288 -3.42 12.20 -17.03
N LEU A 289 -3.24 13.46 -17.44
CA LEU A 289 -2.00 13.94 -18.07
C LEU A 289 -0.81 14.08 -17.11
N ASN A 290 -1.05 14.24 -15.80
CA ASN A 290 -0.03 14.48 -14.78
C ASN A 290 0.31 13.23 -13.94
N SER A 291 0.34 12.05 -14.55
CA SER A 291 0.58 10.76 -13.87
C SER A 291 2.06 10.40 -13.71
N TRP A 292 2.93 10.98 -14.54
CA TRP A 292 4.38 10.78 -14.53
C TRP A 292 5.07 11.63 -13.47
N TRP A 293 6.00 11.03 -12.72
CA TRP A 293 6.80 11.75 -11.72
C TRP A 293 8.10 12.26 -12.34
N SER A 294 8.42 13.54 -12.11
CA SER A 294 9.74 14.08 -12.46
C SER A 294 10.83 13.33 -11.74
N MET A 295 11.80 12.82 -12.50
CA MET A 295 13.05 12.32 -11.92
C MET A 295 14.06 13.45 -11.67
N GLU A 296 13.84 14.63 -12.30
CA GLU A 296 14.75 15.77 -12.25
C GLU A 296 14.14 16.96 -11.49
N PRO A 297 14.97 17.78 -10.82
CA PRO A 297 14.60 19.08 -10.30
C PRO A 297 13.92 19.99 -11.33
N ARG A 298 12.84 20.65 -10.93
CA ARG A 298 12.15 21.65 -11.77
C ARG A 298 11.87 22.94 -11.01
N ALA A 299 11.93 24.08 -11.71
CA ALA A 299 11.67 25.40 -11.14
C ALA A 299 10.23 25.54 -10.61
N ASP A 300 9.26 24.89 -11.26
CA ASP A 300 7.85 24.82 -10.84
C ASP A 300 7.60 23.88 -9.65
N ASN A 301 8.67 23.24 -9.14
CA ASN A 301 8.64 22.28 -8.06
C ASN A 301 9.64 22.65 -6.96
N ASP A 302 9.90 23.94 -6.73
CA ASP A 302 10.89 24.45 -5.78
C ASP A 302 12.31 23.87 -6.00
N TYR A 303 12.67 23.57 -7.25
CA TYR A 303 13.92 22.90 -7.63
C TYR A 303 14.10 21.52 -6.98
N LEU A 304 13.00 20.80 -6.76
CA LEU A 304 12.99 19.39 -6.37
C LEU A 304 12.55 18.50 -7.53
N SER A 305 12.98 17.24 -7.53
CA SER A 305 12.27 16.20 -8.28
C SER A 305 10.97 15.84 -7.54
N ASP A 306 10.03 15.14 -8.20
CA ASP A 306 8.82 14.68 -7.51
C ASP A 306 9.16 13.62 -6.44
N TYR A 307 10.20 12.82 -6.68
CA TYR A 307 10.73 11.86 -5.72
C TYR A 307 11.35 12.56 -4.49
N ASP A 308 12.15 13.61 -4.67
CA ASP A 308 12.73 14.35 -3.53
C ASP A 308 11.65 15.05 -2.71
N ARG A 309 10.63 15.61 -3.37
CA ARG A 309 9.48 16.20 -2.65
C ARG A 309 8.76 15.14 -1.82
N PHE A 310 8.48 13.97 -2.39
CA PHE A 310 7.86 12.89 -1.65
C PHE A 310 8.74 12.41 -0.49
N GLN A 311 10.04 12.25 -0.72
CA GLN A 311 10.99 11.87 0.32
C GLN A 311 10.98 12.85 1.50
N ARG A 312 10.91 14.17 1.24
CA ARG A 312 10.82 15.19 2.29
C ARG A 312 9.55 15.05 3.12
N TYR A 313 8.42 14.75 2.48
CA TYR A 313 7.15 14.47 3.15
C TYR A 313 7.28 13.24 4.07
N LEU A 314 7.82 12.14 3.55
CA LEU A 314 8.03 10.90 4.31
C LEU A 314 8.99 11.11 5.49
N LYS A 315 10.09 11.83 5.28
CA LYS A 315 11.08 12.12 6.32
C LYS A 315 10.45 12.91 7.46
N LYS A 316 9.65 13.92 7.14
CA LYS A 316 8.95 14.72 8.15
C LYS A 316 7.90 13.90 8.90
N LEU A 317 7.13 13.05 8.21
CA LEU A 317 6.21 12.11 8.87
C LEU A 317 6.94 11.19 9.85
N ASN A 318 8.06 10.60 9.44
CA ASN A 318 8.87 9.75 10.31
C ASN A 318 9.43 10.52 11.52
N GLN A 319 9.91 11.75 11.32
CA GLN A 319 10.41 12.59 12.42
C GLN A 319 9.30 12.89 13.44
N ASP A 320 8.10 13.22 12.98
CA ASP A 320 6.99 13.65 13.82
C ASP A 320 6.26 12.50 14.52
N LEU A 321 6.31 11.29 13.96
CA LEU A 321 5.60 10.11 14.45
C LEU A 321 6.52 9.01 15.02
N GLY A 322 7.80 9.00 14.65
CA GLY A 322 8.77 7.99 15.08
C GLY A 322 8.45 6.58 14.57
N LYS A 323 7.73 6.46 13.45
CA LYS A 323 7.30 5.18 12.85
C LYS A 323 8.03 4.92 11.55
N LYS A 324 8.43 3.67 11.31
CA LYS A 324 8.99 3.25 10.02
C LYS A 324 7.90 3.14 8.96
N ILE A 325 8.28 3.34 7.71
CA ILE A 325 7.38 3.51 6.57
C ILE A 325 7.58 2.35 5.58
N ILE A 326 6.48 1.76 5.11
CA ILE A 326 6.47 0.85 3.96
C ILE A 326 5.74 1.55 2.82
N LEU A 327 6.38 1.64 1.65
CA LEU A 327 5.78 2.25 0.48
C LEU A 327 4.98 1.22 -0.32
N TRP A 328 3.74 1.57 -0.62
CA TRP A 328 2.72 0.76 -1.27
C TRP A 328 1.66 1.72 -1.80
N GLN A 329 1.00 1.52 -2.93
CA GLN A 329 1.33 0.59 -3.99
C GLN A 329 2.32 1.26 -4.94
N ILE A 330 3.14 0.46 -5.60
CA ILE A 330 4.10 0.93 -6.59
C ILE A 330 3.87 0.19 -7.91
N PRO A 331 3.49 0.88 -8.98
CA PRO A 331 3.32 0.28 -10.30
C PRO A 331 4.65 -0.27 -10.82
N MET A 332 4.55 -1.26 -11.71
CA MET A 332 5.70 -2.07 -12.12
C MET A 332 6.17 -1.80 -13.54
N GLY A 333 5.44 -0.98 -14.29
CA GLY A 333 5.85 -0.50 -15.59
C GLY A 333 7.22 0.16 -15.57
N ASN A 334 7.87 0.14 -16.72
CA ASN A 334 9.11 0.84 -16.94
C ASN A 334 9.13 1.43 -18.37
N THR A 335 10.03 2.37 -18.65
CA THR A 335 10.16 2.96 -19.99
C THR A 335 11.26 2.31 -20.84
N ILE A 336 11.91 1.26 -20.32
CA ILE A 336 13.16 0.69 -20.85
C ILE A 336 12.90 -0.55 -21.69
N THR A 337 12.10 -1.48 -21.18
CA THR A 337 11.83 -2.77 -21.83
C THR A 337 10.87 -2.60 -23.00
N ALA A 338 11.06 -3.42 -24.04
CA ALA A 338 10.16 -3.37 -25.19
C ALA A 338 8.81 -4.04 -24.89
N SER A 339 8.76 -4.93 -23.88
CA SER A 339 7.53 -5.50 -23.36
C SER A 339 6.56 -4.44 -22.84
N CYS A 340 7.04 -3.35 -22.23
CA CYS A 340 6.21 -2.23 -21.80
C CYS A 340 5.87 -1.30 -22.98
N ASN A 341 4.99 -1.75 -23.87
CA ASN A 341 4.61 -1.06 -25.11
C ASN A 341 3.37 -0.14 -24.98
N SER A 342 2.83 0.04 -23.77
CA SER A 342 1.61 0.80 -23.47
C SER A 342 0.28 0.20 -23.97
N THR A 343 0.18 -1.13 -24.06
CA THR A 343 -1.10 -1.86 -24.23
C THR A 343 -1.57 -2.49 -22.91
N PRO A 344 -2.82 -3.04 -22.82
CA PRO A 344 -3.30 -3.71 -21.60
C PRO A 344 -2.32 -4.76 -21.08
N GLY A 345 -1.92 -4.66 -19.81
CA GLY A 345 -0.90 -5.51 -19.19
C GLY A 345 0.54 -4.99 -19.34
N HIS A 346 0.80 -3.97 -20.17
CA HIS A 346 2.14 -3.58 -20.62
C HIS A 346 2.37 -2.07 -20.57
N TYR A 347 1.74 -1.36 -19.64
CA TYR A 347 1.90 0.09 -19.52
C TYR A 347 3.24 0.53 -18.93
N LYS A 348 3.74 1.64 -19.46
CA LYS A 348 4.97 2.26 -18.99
C LYS A 348 4.74 3.03 -17.69
N ASP A 349 5.74 2.99 -16.82
CA ASP A 349 5.88 3.83 -15.63
C ASP A 349 7.37 4.19 -15.45
N ASN A 350 7.72 5.02 -14.47
CA ASN A 350 9.12 5.39 -14.20
C ASN A 350 9.56 5.16 -12.75
N ARG A 351 8.71 4.62 -11.86
CA ARG A 351 9.05 4.39 -10.45
C ARG A 351 10.04 3.25 -10.25
N VAL A 352 9.81 2.10 -10.88
CA VAL A 352 10.78 0.98 -10.87
C VAL A 352 12.11 1.46 -11.41
N GLN A 353 12.07 2.17 -12.54
CA GLN A 353 13.25 2.71 -13.20
C GLN A 353 14.01 3.70 -12.30
N TYR A 354 13.33 4.64 -11.66
CA TYR A 354 13.97 5.63 -10.81
C TYR A 354 14.84 4.99 -9.72
N PHE A 355 14.33 3.95 -9.04
CA PHE A 355 15.03 3.29 -7.94
C PHE A 355 16.07 2.27 -8.38
N LEU A 356 15.77 1.47 -9.41
CA LEU A 356 16.56 0.27 -9.72
C LEU A 356 17.47 0.42 -10.95
N GLN A 357 17.23 1.40 -11.83
CA GLN A 357 18.12 1.63 -12.97
C GLN A 357 19.57 1.94 -12.54
N PRO A 358 19.83 2.86 -11.58
CA PRO A 358 21.20 3.13 -11.14
C PRO A 358 21.86 1.90 -10.50
N VAL A 359 21.09 1.11 -9.75
CA VAL A 359 21.57 -0.14 -9.15
C VAL A 359 22.01 -1.13 -10.24
N MET A 360 21.21 -1.29 -11.29
CA MET A 360 21.52 -2.19 -12.39
C MET A 360 22.73 -1.73 -13.20
N GLN A 361 22.84 -0.43 -13.48
CA GLN A 361 23.88 0.11 -14.35
C GLN A 361 25.23 0.27 -13.64
N THR A 362 25.23 0.80 -12.41
CA THR A 362 26.46 1.20 -11.72
C THR A 362 26.57 0.65 -10.30
N GLY A 363 25.52 0.01 -9.78
CA GLY A 363 25.47 -0.43 -8.38
C GLY A 363 25.14 0.69 -7.40
N ASP A 364 24.83 1.89 -7.90
CA ASP A 364 24.46 3.04 -7.09
C ASP A 364 23.09 2.83 -6.44
N LYS A 365 23.06 2.97 -5.11
CA LYS A 365 21.88 2.81 -4.25
C LYS A 365 21.51 4.10 -3.53
N SER A 366 22.11 5.22 -3.91
CA SER A 366 21.92 6.54 -3.29
C SER A 366 20.45 6.91 -3.13
N LYS A 367 19.63 6.69 -4.17
CA LYS A 367 18.17 6.95 -4.13
C LYS A 367 17.44 6.07 -3.12
N ILE A 368 17.79 4.78 -3.04
CA ILE A 368 17.20 3.85 -2.06
C ILE A 368 17.64 4.23 -0.64
N ALA A 369 18.92 4.58 -0.47
CA ALA A 369 19.48 5.05 0.80
C ALA A 369 18.79 6.34 1.27
N HIS A 370 18.54 7.27 0.35
CA HIS A 370 17.86 8.53 0.65
C HIS A 370 16.44 8.33 1.19
N TYR A 371 15.71 7.35 0.66
CA TYR A 371 14.41 6.95 1.22
C TYR A 371 14.57 6.18 2.55
N GLY A 372 15.62 5.36 2.70
CA GLY A 372 15.99 4.75 3.98
C GLY A 372 16.20 5.77 5.10
N GLU A 373 16.87 6.88 4.79
CA GLU A 373 17.08 8.03 5.69
C GLU A 373 15.79 8.79 6.02
N ALA A 374 14.75 8.66 5.19
CA ALA A 374 13.39 9.16 5.47
C ALA A 374 12.59 8.20 6.37
N GLY A 375 13.15 7.06 6.76
CA GLY A 375 12.49 6.04 7.57
C GLY A 375 11.76 4.96 6.76
N VAL A 376 11.98 4.90 5.44
CA VAL A 376 11.42 3.84 4.59
C VAL A 376 12.19 2.54 4.77
N ILE A 377 11.48 1.46 5.04
CA ILE A 377 12.03 0.13 5.27
C ILE A 377 11.59 -0.90 4.22
N GLY A 378 10.60 -0.54 3.39
CA GLY A 378 9.97 -1.47 2.45
C GLY A 378 9.43 -0.75 1.21
N PHE A 379 9.58 -1.37 0.04
CA PHE A 379 8.96 -0.97 -1.23
C PHE A 379 8.14 -2.14 -1.76
N LEU A 380 6.81 -2.01 -1.80
CA LEU A 380 5.90 -3.07 -2.21
C LEU A 380 5.32 -2.76 -3.59
N PHE A 381 5.79 -3.51 -4.58
CA PHE A 381 5.39 -3.40 -5.98
C PHE A 381 4.19 -4.28 -6.30
N GLY A 382 3.22 -3.73 -7.03
CA GLY A 382 2.08 -4.49 -7.51
C GLY A 382 1.15 -3.66 -8.36
N TRP A 383 0.16 -4.31 -8.94
CA TRP A 383 -0.84 -3.70 -9.84
C TRP A 383 -2.14 -3.33 -9.15
N GLY A 384 -2.65 -2.11 -9.34
CA GLY A 384 -3.93 -1.69 -8.78
C GLY A 384 -5.13 -1.98 -9.69
N SER A 385 -4.91 -2.49 -10.90
CA SER A 385 -5.94 -2.86 -11.87
C SER A 385 -5.45 -4.01 -12.77
N ASN A 386 -6.38 -4.78 -13.34
CA ASN A 386 -6.08 -5.90 -14.23
C ASN A 386 -5.27 -5.47 -15.47
N ASP A 387 -5.43 -4.24 -15.93
CA ASP A 387 -4.73 -3.74 -17.12
C ASP A 387 -3.34 -3.17 -16.81
N CYS A 388 -2.96 -3.03 -15.54
CA CYS A 388 -1.62 -2.56 -15.18
C CYS A 388 -0.55 -3.62 -15.46
N THR A 389 0.69 -3.15 -15.56
CA THR A 389 1.86 -3.98 -15.78
C THR A 389 2.15 -4.88 -14.59
N THR A 390 2.61 -6.10 -14.86
CA THR A 390 2.96 -7.09 -13.84
C THR A 390 4.35 -7.70 -14.04
N TYR A 391 4.96 -8.20 -12.95
CA TYR A 391 6.18 -9.03 -13.04
C TYR A 391 5.87 -10.49 -13.40
N LEU A 392 4.61 -10.77 -13.73
CA LEU A 392 4.10 -12.05 -14.17
C LEU A 392 3.75 -11.90 -15.66
N ASP A 393 3.60 -13.00 -16.38
CA ASP A 393 2.99 -13.03 -17.71
C ASP A 393 1.54 -13.50 -17.57
N LEU A 394 0.69 -12.60 -17.04
CA LEU A 394 -0.70 -12.92 -16.77
C LEU A 394 -1.57 -12.81 -18.03
N ARG A 395 -1.11 -12.05 -19.03
CA ARG A 395 -1.80 -11.93 -20.31
C ARG A 395 -1.58 -13.13 -21.20
N GLY A 396 -0.39 -13.73 -21.20
CA GLY A 396 -0.06 -14.84 -22.08
C GLY A 396 -0.27 -14.49 -23.55
N ASP A 397 -0.13 -13.21 -23.90
CA ASP A 397 -0.44 -12.67 -25.24
C ASP A 397 0.78 -12.65 -26.17
N GLY A 398 1.93 -13.12 -25.67
CA GLY A 398 3.18 -13.20 -26.39
C GLY A 398 3.92 -11.87 -26.52
N VAL A 399 3.43 -10.79 -25.89
CA VAL A 399 4.12 -9.50 -25.82
C VAL A 399 5.31 -9.61 -24.87
N THR A 400 6.41 -10.09 -25.42
CA THR A 400 7.71 -10.23 -24.77
C THR A 400 8.76 -9.66 -25.71
N ALA A 401 9.82 -9.03 -25.19
CA ALA A 401 10.93 -8.63 -26.03
C ALA A 401 11.96 -9.76 -26.16
N GLN A 402 12.68 -9.77 -27.28
CA GLN A 402 13.78 -10.70 -27.48
C GLN A 402 14.86 -10.49 -26.40
N ASN A 403 15.22 -11.57 -25.69
CA ASN A 403 16.15 -11.58 -24.55
C ASN A 403 15.62 -10.96 -23.25
N GLU A 404 14.32 -10.69 -23.15
CA GLU A 404 13.66 -10.39 -21.88
C GLU A 404 12.97 -11.67 -21.33
N PRO A 405 12.84 -11.83 -20.02
CA PRO A 405 11.95 -12.83 -19.42
C PRO A 405 10.52 -12.72 -19.96
N SER A 406 9.79 -13.84 -19.94
CA SER A 406 8.34 -13.88 -20.19
C SER A 406 7.61 -13.36 -18.96
N ASP A 407 7.75 -12.06 -18.71
CA ASP A 407 7.08 -11.27 -17.67
C ASP A 407 6.55 -9.99 -18.38
N ASP A 408 5.38 -9.47 -18.00
CA ASP A 408 4.75 -8.33 -18.70
C ASP A 408 5.57 -7.02 -18.59
N ASP A 409 6.35 -6.88 -17.51
CA ASP A 409 7.32 -5.80 -17.30
C ASP A 409 8.68 -6.07 -17.99
N GLY A 410 8.82 -7.17 -18.72
CA GLY A 410 10.07 -7.62 -19.34
C GLY A 410 11.12 -8.07 -18.32
N GLY A 411 10.67 -8.47 -17.13
CA GLY A 411 11.51 -8.89 -16.01
C GLY A 411 12.36 -7.77 -15.42
N TYR A 412 12.05 -6.51 -15.74
CA TYR A 412 12.85 -5.35 -15.33
C TYR A 412 12.89 -5.20 -13.81
N LEU A 413 11.74 -5.32 -13.15
CA LEU A 413 11.66 -5.29 -11.69
C LEU A 413 12.46 -6.44 -11.06
N ARG A 414 12.30 -7.65 -11.59
CA ARG A 414 13.01 -8.86 -11.14
C ARG A 414 14.53 -8.68 -11.22
N LYS A 415 15.02 -8.20 -12.36
CA LYS A 415 16.45 -7.92 -12.56
C LYS A 415 16.95 -6.84 -11.60
N GLY A 416 16.20 -5.75 -11.45
CA GLY A 416 16.56 -4.65 -10.57
C GLY A 416 16.65 -5.05 -9.10
N ILE A 417 15.65 -5.79 -8.60
CA ILE A 417 15.64 -6.31 -7.24
C ILE A 417 16.80 -7.29 -7.04
N LYS A 418 17.01 -8.24 -7.96
CA LYS A 418 18.13 -9.18 -7.89
C LYS A 418 19.49 -8.46 -7.81
N ASP A 419 19.72 -7.49 -8.69
CA ASP A 419 20.95 -6.69 -8.70
C ASP A 419 21.15 -5.91 -7.40
N TYR A 420 20.09 -5.40 -6.78
CA TYR A 420 20.17 -4.75 -5.47
C TYR A 420 20.70 -5.69 -4.38
N TYR A 421 20.17 -6.91 -4.27
CA TYR A 421 20.66 -7.86 -3.27
C TYR A 421 22.06 -8.38 -3.59
N GLN A 422 22.40 -8.56 -4.86
CA GLN A 422 23.72 -9.06 -5.27
C GLN A 422 24.83 -8.01 -5.14
N LYS A 423 24.55 -6.74 -5.42
CA LYS A 423 25.50 -5.62 -5.35
C LYS A 423 25.54 -4.95 -3.97
N GLY A 424 25.00 -5.62 -2.95
CA GLY A 424 24.94 -5.18 -1.56
C GLY A 424 23.72 -4.30 -1.26
N VAL A 425 23.11 -4.50 -0.09
CA VAL A 425 21.87 -3.84 0.33
C VAL A 425 22.13 -2.53 1.09
N VAL A 426 21.12 -1.65 1.16
CA VAL A 426 21.11 -0.52 2.10
C VAL A 426 20.71 -1.02 3.48
N THR A 427 21.68 -1.13 4.39
CA THR A 427 21.44 -1.45 5.80
C THR A 427 20.84 -0.27 6.54
N LEU A 428 19.97 -0.55 7.51
CA LEU A 428 19.35 0.47 8.35
C LEU A 428 19.77 0.29 9.82
N PRO A 429 19.89 1.39 10.59
CA PRO A 429 20.28 1.35 11.99
C PRO A 429 19.24 0.65 12.90
#